data_AF-A0A2G5R352-F1
#
_entry.id   AF-A0A2G5R352-F1
#
_cell.length_a   1.000
_cell.length_b   1.000
_cell.length_c   1.000
_cell.angle_alpha   90.00
_cell.angle_beta   90.00
_cell.angle_gamma   90.00
#
_symmetry.space_group_name_H-M   'P 1'
#
loop_
_entity.id
_entity.type
_entity.pdbx_description
1 polymer ?
#
loop_
_entity_poly.entity_id
_entity_poly.type
_entity_poly.pdbx_seq_one_letter_code
_entity_poly.pdbx_strand_id
1 'polypeptide(L)'
;MSKDLETFIRAAHAAGVGRRLADLAQEVDAVIASYPRYGGARYLTRLTEQRRRLAEPDLPLIAHLTAELCGQDARVLAALLPLAHRLAPGHACLRRVIALAGAPRH
;
A
#
# COMPACT_ATOMS: atom_id res chain seq x y z
N MET A 1 14.78 9.69 -8.23
CA MET A 1 13.48 9.00 -8.40
C MET A 1 13.04 9.19 -9.84
N SER A 2 12.60 8.16 -10.57
CA SER A 2 12.17 8.33 -11.97
C SER A 2 10.83 9.07 -12.05
N LYS A 3 10.61 9.85 -13.11
CA LYS A 3 9.37 10.61 -13.32
C LYS A 3 8.13 9.70 -13.35
N ASP A 4 8.30 8.48 -13.90
CA ASP A 4 7.24 7.47 -13.94
C ASP A 4 6.89 6.94 -12.53
N LEU A 5 7.89 6.75 -11.66
CA LEU A 5 7.65 6.30 -10.29
C LEU A 5 6.92 7.36 -9.46
N GLU A 6 7.31 8.62 -9.59
CA GLU A 6 6.60 9.72 -8.94
C GLU A 6 5.16 9.84 -9.43
N THR A 7 4.96 9.70 -10.75
CA THR A 7 3.62 9.72 -11.36
C THR A 7 2.78 8.56 -10.85
N PHE A 8 3.35 7.36 -10.73
CA PHE A 8 2.67 6.20 -10.16
C PHE A 8 2.25 6.43 -8.72
N ILE A 9 3.15 6.92 -7.87
CA ILE A 9 2.84 7.20 -6.45
C ILE A 9 1.71 8.23 -6.36
N ARG A 10 1.81 9.36 -7.09
CA ARG A 10 0.76 10.38 -7.10
C ARG A 10 -0.60 9.83 -7.56
N ALA A 11 -0.61 9.02 -8.62
CA ALA A 11 -1.83 8.41 -9.13
C ALA A 11 -2.43 7.38 -8.15
N ALA A 12 -1.58 6.59 -7.47
CA ALA A 12 -2.02 5.67 -6.43
C ALA A 12 -2.64 6.41 -5.24
N HIS A 13 -2.05 7.52 -4.81
CA HIS A 13 -2.63 8.39 -3.78
C HIS A 13 -3.99 8.96 -4.21
N ALA A 14 -4.10 9.46 -5.45
CA ALA A 14 -5.36 9.98 -6.00
C ALA A 14 -6.45 8.90 -6.11
N ALA A 15 -6.06 7.64 -6.33
CA ALA A 15 -6.97 6.49 -6.37
C ALA A 15 -7.44 6.01 -4.99
N GLY A 16 -6.91 6.55 -3.89
CA GLY A 16 -7.36 6.24 -2.53
C GLY A 16 -6.33 5.55 -1.63
N VAL A 17 -5.11 5.27 -2.10
CA VAL A 17 -4.05 4.69 -1.25
C VAL A 17 -3.77 5.59 -0.04
N GLY A 18 -3.79 6.91 -0.22
CA GLY A 18 -3.58 7.85 0.88
C GLY A 18 -4.62 7.71 2.00
N ARG A 19 -5.90 7.54 1.62
CA ARG A 19 -6.98 7.30 2.60
C ARG A 19 -6.78 5.96 3.31
N ARG A 20 -6.47 4.89 2.56
CA ARG A 20 -6.26 3.57 3.14
C ARG A 20 -5.08 3.54 4.11
N LEU A 21 -3.99 4.27 3.81
CA LEU A 21 -2.86 4.44 4.72
C LEU A 21 -3.26 5.16 6.01
N ALA A 22 -4.07 6.22 5.91
CA ALA A 22 -4.55 6.96 7.07
C ALA A 22 -5.45 6.10 7.97
N ASP A 23 -6.37 5.33 7.38
CA ASP A 23 -7.24 4.40 8.11
C ASP A 23 -6.40 3.35 8.85
N LEU A 24 -5.42 2.73 8.18
CA LEU A 24 -4.50 1.76 8.81
C LEU A 24 -3.66 2.39 9.92
N ALA A 25 -3.22 3.64 9.76
CA ALA A 25 -2.47 4.35 10.79
C ALA A 25 -3.33 4.59 12.04
N GLN A 26 -4.60 4.97 11.85
CA GLN A 26 -5.55 5.13 12.96
C GLN A 26 -5.82 3.81 13.68
N GLU A 27 -6.00 2.71 12.94
CA GLU A 27 -6.17 1.38 13.52
C GLU A 27 -4.96 0.98 14.38
N VAL A 28 -3.74 1.17 13.88
CA VAL A 28 -2.51 0.87 14.63
C VAL A 28 -2.38 1.74 15.88
N ASP A 29 -2.66 3.04 15.76
CA ASP A 29 -2.61 3.97 16.89
C ASP A 29 -3.62 3.59 17.98
N ALA A 30 -4.83 3.16 17.60
CA ALA A 30 -5.84 2.66 18.53
C ALA A 30 -5.39 1.39 19.25
N VAL A 31 -4.77 0.45 18.52
CA VAL A 31 -4.23 -0.80 19.11
C VAL A 31 -3.12 -0.48 20.11
N ILE A 32 -2.19 0.42 19.77
CA ILE A 32 -1.12 0.86 20.67
C ILE A 32 -1.71 1.54 21.92
N ALA A 33 -2.71 2.41 21.77
CA ALA A 33 -3.35 3.11 22.89
C ALA A 33 -4.05 2.15 23.86
N SER A 34 -4.66 1.07 23.34
CA SER A 34 -5.30 0.01 24.13
C SER A 34 -4.33 -1.06 24.66
N TYR A 35 -3.03 -0.92 24.41
CA TYR A 35 -2.08 -1.99 24.63
C TYR A 35 -1.92 -2.32 26.13
N PRO A 36 -2.01 -3.60 26.54
CA PRO A 36 -1.98 -3.96 27.95
C PRO A 36 -0.61 -3.66 28.58
N ARG A 37 -0.62 -3.20 29.84
CA ARG A 37 0.59 -2.85 30.62
C ARG A 37 1.59 -4.01 30.77
N TYR A 38 1.10 -5.25 30.76
CA TYR A 38 1.92 -6.48 30.80
C TYR A 38 1.95 -7.22 29.44
N GLY A 39 1.62 -6.52 28.35
CA GLY A 39 1.71 -7.07 27.01
C GLY A 39 3.15 -7.35 26.59
N GLY A 40 3.33 -8.29 25.66
CA GLY A 40 4.65 -8.69 25.20
C GLY A 40 5.37 -7.58 24.44
N ALA A 41 6.51 -7.11 24.96
CA ALA A 41 7.30 -6.02 24.36
C ALA A 41 7.59 -6.23 22.85
N ARG A 42 7.81 -7.48 22.42
CA ARG A 42 8.03 -7.82 21.01
C ARG A 42 6.87 -7.40 20.09
N TYR A 43 5.63 -7.59 20.55
CA TYR A 43 4.46 -7.22 19.74
C TYR A 43 4.26 -5.70 19.72
N LEU A 44 4.50 -5.02 20.84
CA LEU A 44 4.50 -3.55 20.88
C LEU A 44 5.56 -2.95 19.95
N THR A 45 6.80 -3.46 19.95
CA THR A 45 7.85 -3.04 19.01
C THR A 45 7.42 -3.20 17.56
N ARG A 46 6.73 -4.31 17.23
CA ARG A 46 6.21 -4.55 15.89
C ARG A 46 5.12 -3.54 15.51
N LEU A 47 4.22 -3.19 16.42
CA LEU A 47 3.19 -2.17 16.19
C LEU A 47 3.82 -0.79 15.98
N THR A 48 4.82 -0.42 16.77
CA THR A 48 5.54 0.84 16.62
C THR A 48 6.28 0.92 15.28
N GLU A 49 6.91 -0.18 14.84
CA GLU A 49 7.56 -0.25 13.53
C GLU A 49 6.55 -0.17 12.38
N GLN A 50 5.38 -0.80 12.54
CA GLN A 50 4.29 -0.70 11.58
C GLN A 50 3.77 0.74 11.48
N ARG A 51 3.59 1.43 12.62
CA ARG A 51 3.23 2.85 12.67
C ARG A 51 4.24 3.71 11.91
N ARG A 52 5.54 3.47 12.12
CA ARG A 52 6.62 4.19 11.43
C ARG A 52 6.54 3.99 9.91
N ARG A 53 6.34 2.75 9.44
CA ARG A 53 6.17 2.45 8.01
C ARG A 53 4.89 3.03 7.41
N LEU A 54 3.84 3.25 8.20
CA LEU A 54 2.62 3.91 7.71
C LEU A 54 2.79 5.42 7.56
N ALA A 55 3.62 6.06 8.40
CA ALA A 55 3.97 7.47 8.27
C ALA A 55 4.88 7.73 7.07
N GLU A 56 5.81 6.82 6.78
CA GLU A 56 6.72 6.88 5.64
C GLU A 56 6.60 5.59 4.80
N PRO A 57 5.52 5.47 3.99
CA PRO A 57 5.24 4.25 3.25
C PRO A 57 6.28 4.00 2.17
N ASP A 58 6.82 2.79 2.17
CA ASP A 58 7.71 2.33 1.12
C ASP A 58 6.92 1.89 -0.14
N LEU A 59 7.63 1.83 -1.27
CA LEU A 59 7.02 1.43 -2.54
C LEU A 59 6.33 0.05 -2.48
N PRO A 60 6.88 -0.98 -1.80
CA PRO A 60 6.17 -2.24 -1.60
C PRO A 60 4.80 -2.09 -0.91
N LEU A 61 4.70 -1.28 0.15
CA LEU A 61 3.42 -1.04 0.83
C LEU A 61 2.44 -0.29 -0.08
N ILE A 62 2.89 0.76 -0.77
CA ILE A 62 2.07 1.50 -1.74
C ILE A 62 1.56 0.56 -2.83
N ALA A 63 2.43 -0.28 -3.39
CA ALA A 63 2.08 -1.26 -4.42
C ALA A 63 1.06 -2.29 -3.92
N HIS A 64 1.20 -2.74 -2.67
CA HIS A 64 0.26 -3.67 -2.05
C HIS A 64 -1.13 -3.07 -1.90
N LEU A 65 -1.24 -1.87 -1.33
CA LEU A 65 -2.52 -1.18 -1.17
C LEU A 65 -3.14 -0.79 -2.52
N THR A 66 -2.31 -0.40 -3.48
CA THR A 66 -2.74 -0.18 -4.87
C THR A 66 -3.36 -1.44 -5.45
N ALA A 67 -2.73 -2.60 -5.25
CA ALA A 67 -3.25 -3.87 -5.72
C ALA A 67 -4.61 -4.20 -5.05
N GLU A 68 -4.76 -4.00 -3.74
CA GLU A 68 -6.06 -4.18 -3.08
C GLU A 68 -7.16 -3.30 -3.68
N LEU A 69 -6.87 -2.02 -3.89
CA LEU A 69 -7.81 -1.08 -4.52
C LEU A 69 -8.14 -1.47 -5.97
N CYS A 70 -7.16 -1.90 -6.75
CA CYS A 70 -7.37 -2.41 -8.11
C CYS A 70 -8.26 -3.67 -8.15
N GLY A 71 -8.24 -4.48 -7.08
CA GLY A 71 -9.13 -5.63 -6.93
C GLY A 71 -10.58 -5.23 -6.66
N GLN A 72 -10.79 -4.06 -6.03
CA GLN A 72 -12.11 -3.52 -5.69
C GLN A 72 -12.70 -2.65 -6.81
N ASP A 73 -11.86 -1.89 -7.53
CA ASP A 73 -12.27 -0.99 -8.61
C ASP A 73 -11.42 -1.19 -9.87
N ALA A 74 -12.10 -1.66 -10.93
CA ALA A 74 -11.53 -1.87 -12.25
C ALA A 74 -10.96 -0.62 -12.92
N ARG A 75 -11.52 0.56 -12.60
CA ARG A 75 -11.12 1.85 -13.19
C ARG A 75 -9.76 2.28 -12.66
N VAL A 76 -9.52 2.06 -11.37
CA VAL A 76 -8.22 2.30 -10.73
C VAL A 76 -7.14 1.43 -11.38
N LEU A 77 -7.45 0.16 -11.64
CA LEU A 77 -6.55 -0.74 -12.34
C LEU A 77 -6.24 -0.23 -13.75
N ALA A 78 -7.25 0.12 -14.54
CA ALA A 78 -7.05 0.62 -15.91
C ALA A 78 -6.15 1.87 -15.97
N ALA A 79 -6.28 2.78 -15.00
CA ALA A 79 -5.46 3.99 -14.93
C ALA A 79 -3.99 3.72 -14.56
N LEU A 80 -3.76 2.76 -13.65
CA LEU A 80 -2.42 2.51 -13.09
C LEU A 80 -1.63 1.42 -13.82
N LEU A 81 -2.32 0.53 -14.55
CA LEU A 81 -1.71 -0.62 -15.23
C LEU A 81 -0.61 -0.22 -16.25
N PRO A 82 -0.75 0.83 -17.08
CA PRO A 82 0.32 1.24 -18.01
C PRO A 82 1.58 1.73 -17.30
N LEU A 83 1.45 2.37 -16.13
CA LEU A 83 2.58 2.81 -15.31
C LEU A 83 3.22 1.60 -14.60
N ALA A 84 2.41 0.69 -14.07
CA ALA A 84 2.90 -0.54 -13.43
C ALA A 84 3.72 -1.39 -14.41
N HIS A 85 3.27 -1.56 -15.67
CA HIS A 85 4.02 -2.29 -16.70
C HIS A 85 5.38 -1.66 -17.00
N ARG A 86 5.46 -0.34 -17.11
CA ARG A 86 6.72 0.38 -17.38
C ARG A 86 7.71 0.26 -16.23
N LEU A 87 7.23 0.23 -14.99
CA LEU A 87 8.05 0.23 -13.79
C LEU A 87 8.42 -1.19 -13.29
N ALA A 88 7.64 -2.22 -13.63
CA ALA A 88 7.86 -3.58 -13.14
C ALA A 88 9.25 -4.20 -13.45
N PRO A 89 9.97 -3.86 -14.54
CA PRO A 89 11.34 -4.31 -14.74
C PRO A 89 12.31 -3.84 -13.65
N GLY A 90 12.13 -2.62 -13.14
CA GLY A 90 12.95 -2.05 -12.06
C GLY A 90 12.37 -2.24 -10.65
N HIS A 91 11.09 -2.60 -10.54
CA HIS A 91 10.37 -2.67 -9.28
C HIS A 91 9.49 -3.92 -9.20
N ALA A 92 10.06 -5.02 -8.69
CA ALA A 92 9.39 -6.33 -8.63
C ALA A 92 8.06 -6.31 -7.83
N CYS A 93 7.91 -5.41 -6.85
CA CYS A 93 6.67 -5.26 -6.08
C CYS A 93 5.45 -4.87 -6.94
N LEU A 94 5.66 -4.22 -8.09
CA LEU A 94 4.57 -3.81 -8.99
C LEU A 94 4.01 -4.96 -9.84
N ARG A 95 4.71 -6.10 -9.90
CA ARG A 95 4.22 -7.29 -10.61
C ARG A 95 2.88 -7.77 -10.06
N ARG A 96 2.63 -7.56 -8.75
CA ARG A 96 1.36 -7.91 -8.12
C ARG A 96 0.20 -7.06 -8.63
N VAL A 97 0.43 -5.77 -8.89
CA VAL A 97 -0.59 -4.88 -9.49
C VAL A 97 -0.93 -5.35 -10.90
N ILE A 98 0.08 -5.76 -11.68
CA ILE A 98 -0.11 -6.29 -13.04
C ILE A 98 -0.88 -7.62 -13.02
N ALA A 99 -0.55 -8.53 -12.10
CA ALA A 99 -1.17 -9.84 -12.00
C ALA A 99 -2.69 -9.77 -11.78
N LEU A 100 -3.19 -8.71 -11.13
CA LEU A 100 -4.62 -8.50 -10.93
C LEU A 100 -5.41 -8.20 -12.20
N ALA A 101 -4.76 -7.75 -13.28
CA ALA A 101 -5.41 -7.55 -14.57
C ALA A 101 -5.75 -8.87 -15.28
N GLY A 102 -5.07 -9.96 -14.91
CA GLY A 102 -5.29 -11.30 -15.48
C GLY A 102 -6.12 -12.24 -14.60
N ALA A 103 -6.48 -11.83 -13.37
CA ALA A 103 -7.24 -12.67 -12.46
C ALA A 103 -8.76 -12.58 -12.77
N PRO A 104 -9.49 -13.71 -12.85
CA PRO A 104 -10.94 -13.68 -12.98
C PRO A 104 -11.56 -13.00 -11.76
N ARG A 105 -12.38 -11.98 -12.01
CA ARG A 105 -13.17 -11.33 -10.95
C ARG A 105 -14.41 -12.20 -10.74
N HIS A 106 -14.45 -12.89 -9.59
CA HIS A 106 -15.60 -13.69 -9.15
C HIS A 106 -16.74 -12.81 -8.65
#